data_AF-A0A8B9MW46-F1
#
_entry.id   AF-A0A8B9MW46-F1
#
_cell.length_a   1.000
_cell.length_b   1.000
_cell.length_c   1.000
_cell.angle_alpha   90.00
_cell.angle_beta   90.00
_cell.angle_gamma   90.00
#
_symmetry.space_group_name_H-M   'P 1'
#
loop_
_entity.id
_entity.type
_entity.pdbx_description
1 polymer ?
#
loop_
_entity_poly.entity_id
_entity_poly.type
_entity_poly.pdbx_seq_one_letter_code
_entity_poly.pdbx_strand_id
1 'polypeptide(L)'
;MRSSSPTLLAALSARRIGSRYRCGACAARRPSPCPLTGGRRRPAPCWRMRRAAPRPATTGLVGLAVAENPHERLRILYTKILGVLQNIPKDAAYRKYTEQIVNQRFNLVQTETDVQKLQDKLNSGHIEEVIVQAENELSLARKMIQWKPWEPLVEEPPSDQWRWPI
;
A
#
# COMPACT_ATOMS: atom_id res chain seq x y z
N MET A 1 -31.51 62.80 -2.87
CA MET A 1 -32.13 62.02 -3.97
C MET A 1 -32.10 60.56 -3.54
N ARG A 2 -33.20 60.00 -2.99
CA ARG A 2 -34.21 59.18 -3.71
C ARG A 2 -33.49 58.14 -4.60
N SER A 3 -33.58 56.83 -4.42
CA SER A 3 -34.70 55.94 -4.06
C SER A 3 -34.10 54.54 -3.77
N SER A 4 -34.45 53.84 -2.69
CA SER A 4 -35.60 52.94 -2.55
C SER A 4 -35.55 51.68 -3.45
N SER A 5 -35.33 50.55 -2.75
CA SER A 5 -35.62 49.09 -2.90
C SER A 5 -36.66 48.62 -3.97
N PRO A 6 -37.07 47.31 -4.10
CA PRO A 6 -36.77 46.09 -3.32
C PRO A 6 -36.77 44.73 -4.12
N THR A 7 -36.59 43.61 -3.37
CA THR A 7 -37.08 42.20 -3.52
C THR A 7 -37.25 41.53 -4.89
N LEU A 8 -36.86 40.25 -5.00
CA LEU A 8 -37.77 39.16 -5.45
C LEU A 8 -37.18 37.74 -5.23
N LEU A 9 -37.90 37.01 -4.37
CA LEU A 9 -38.22 35.58 -4.35
C LEU A 9 -37.15 34.47 -4.42
N ALA A 10 -37.09 33.77 -3.29
CA ALA A 10 -36.78 32.34 -3.17
C ALA A 10 -37.73 31.47 -4.02
N ALA A 11 -37.16 30.49 -4.73
CA ALA A 11 -37.89 29.36 -5.30
C ALA A 11 -37.51 28.08 -4.54
N LEU A 12 -38.38 27.70 -3.60
CA LEU A 12 -38.50 26.36 -3.05
C LEU A 12 -39.00 25.42 -4.15
N SER A 13 -38.27 24.36 -4.45
CA SER A 13 -38.86 23.16 -5.06
C SER A 13 -38.48 21.93 -4.24
N ALA A 14 -39.43 21.55 -3.39
CA ALA A 14 -39.49 20.27 -2.72
C ALA A 14 -40.15 19.24 -3.65
N ARG A 15 -39.86 17.95 -3.39
CA ARG A 15 -40.46 16.69 -3.90
C ARG A 15 -39.49 15.92 -4.81
N ARG A 16 -39.26 14.63 -4.63
CA ARG A 16 -39.85 13.61 -3.75
C ARG A 16 -38.85 12.45 -3.67
N ILE A 17 -38.52 12.05 -2.46
CA ILE A 17 -37.95 10.74 -2.14
C ILE A 17 -39.08 9.73 -2.39
N GLY A 18 -38.95 8.96 -3.47
CA GLY A 18 -39.89 7.91 -3.87
C GLY A 18 -39.26 6.54 -3.66
N SER A 19 -39.48 6.00 -2.47
CA SER A 19 -39.33 4.59 -2.14
C SER A 19 -40.05 3.70 -3.18
N ARG A 20 -39.34 2.72 -3.73
CA ARG A 20 -39.93 1.56 -4.39
C ARG A 20 -39.35 0.27 -3.79
N TYR A 21 -39.64 0.07 -2.51
CA TYR A 21 -39.67 -1.26 -1.92
C TYR A 21 -41.09 -1.82 -2.04
N ARG A 22 -41.33 -2.70 -3.02
CA ARG A 22 -42.27 -3.83 -2.95
C ARG A 22 -42.30 -4.64 -4.25
N CYS A 23 -41.83 -5.88 -4.15
CA CYS A 23 -42.57 -7.13 -4.38
C CYS A 23 -41.51 -8.24 -4.20
N GLY A 24 -41.53 -9.07 -3.16
CA GLY A 24 -42.71 -9.78 -2.69
C GLY A 24 -43.03 -10.88 -3.69
N ALA A 25 -42.27 -11.97 -3.60
CA ALA A 25 -42.58 -13.34 -4.01
C ALA A 25 -43.50 -13.58 -5.22
N CYS A 26 -42.98 -14.25 -6.26
CA CYS A 26 -43.63 -15.45 -6.79
C CYS A 26 -42.77 -16.21 -7.79
N ALA A 27 -42.78 -17.52 -7.61
CA ALA A 27 -42.47 -18.56 -8.60
C ALA A 27 -41.01 -18.75 -9.01
N ALA A 28 -40.35 -19.65 -8.29
CA ALA A 28 -39.49 -20.65 -8.89
C ALA A 28 -40.15 -21.22 -10.16
N ARG A 29 -39.70 -20.78 -11.33
CA ARG A 29 -39.85 -21.54 -12.57
C ARG A 29 -38.58 -22.35 -12.74
N ARG A 30 -38.70 -23.66 -12.50
CA ARG A 30 -37.74 -24.64 -13.01
C ARG A 30 -37.61 -24.40 -14.52
N PRO A 31 -36.42 -24.16 -15.08
CA PRO A 31 -36.27 -24.26 -16.51
C PRO A 31 -36.47 -25.74 -16.87
N SER A 32 -37.46 -25.97 -17.72
CA SER A 32 -37.73 -27.23 -18.41
C SER A 32 -36.46 -27.79 -19.07
N PRO A 33 -36.27 -29.13 -19.10
CA PRO A 33 -35.10 -29.72 -19.73
C PRO A 33 -35.19 -29.54 -21.26
N CYS A 34 -34.18 -28.88 -21.83
CA CYS A 34 -34.00 -28.84 -23.28
C CYS A 34 -33.59 -30.24 -23.78
N PRO A 35 -34.10 -30.69 -24.94
CA PRO A 35 -33.78 -31.99 -25.49
C PRO A 35 -32.32 -32.05 -25.93
N LEU A 36 -31.73 -33.20 -25.68
CA LEU A 36 -30.35 -33.56 -25.98
C LEU A 36 -30.10 -33.56 -27.49
N THR A 37 -29.38 -32.56 -28.00
CA THR A 37 -28.60 -32.67 -29.23
C THR A 37 -27.12 -32.67 -28.88
N GLY A 38 -26.42 -33.62 -29.47
CA GLY A 38 -25.10 -34.08 -29.07
C GLY A 38 -24.03 -32.99 -29.07
N GLY A 39 -23.35 -32.89 -27.92
CA GLY A 39 -22.14 -32.12 -27.75
C GLY A 39 -21.61 -32.39 -26.35
N ARG A 40 -20.69 -33.36 -26.21
CA ARG A 40 -20.04 -33.67 -24.92
C ARG A 40 -19.18 -32.48 -24.48
N ARG A 41 -19.78 -31.43 -23.93
CA ARG A 41 -19.08 -30.51 -23.03
C ARG A 41 -19.00 -31.20 -21.70
N ARG A 42 -17.85 -31.84 -21.42
CA ARG A 42 -17.53 -32.33 -20.08
C ARG A 42 -17.71 -31.16 -19.11
N PRO A 43 -18.57 -31.25 -18.09
CA PRO A 43 -18.62 -30.22 -17.05
C PRO A 43 -17.24 -30.15 -16.41
N ALA A 44 -16.67 -28.95 -16.36
CA ALA A 44 -15.41 -28.74 -15.66
C ALA A 44 -15.62 -29.21 -14.20
N PRO A 45 -14.74 -30.07 -13.67
CA PRO A 45 -14.89 -30.53 -12.30
C PRO A 45 -14.85 -29.34 -11.32
N CYS A 46 -15.82 -29.28 -10.42
CA CYS A 46 -15.97 -28.25 -9.38
C CYS A 46 -14.79 -28.16 -8.41
N TRP A 47 -13.86 -29.11 -8.45
CA TRP A 47 -12.76 -29.24 -7.50
C TRP A 47 -11.42 -28.70 -7.99
N ARG A 48 -11.36 -27.93 -9.11
CA ARG A 48 -10.11 -27.27 -9.52
C ARG A 48 -9.78 -26.10 -8.58
N MET A 49 -9.50 -26.43 -7.32
CA MET A 49 -8.81 -25.59 -6.36
C MET A 49 -7.44 -25.31 -6.94
N ARG A 50 -7.19 -24.04 -7.25
CA ARG A 50 -5.88 -23.54 -7.64
C ARG A 50 -4.98 -23.70 -6.41
N ARG A 51 -4.17 -24.77 -6.35
CA ARG A 51 -3.18 -24.94 -5.28
C ARG A 51 -2.23 -23.75 -5.37
N ALA A 52 -2.17 -22.96 -4.30
CA ALA A 52 -1.14 -21.93 -4.15
C ALA A 52 0.24 -22.58 -4.22
N ALA A 53 1.21 -21.89 -4.80
CA ALA A 53 2.58 -22.40 -4.87
C ALA A 53 3.09 -22.77 -3.47
N PRO A 54 3.87 -23.87 -3.34
CA PRO A 54 4.47 -24.23 -2.06
C PRO A 54 5.32 -23.07 -1.54
N ARG A 55 5.05 -22.64 -0.31
CA ARG A 55 5.89 -21.65 0.38
C ARG A 55 7.05 -22.39 1.04
N PRO A 56 8.26 -21.78 1.10
CA PRO A 56 9.37 -22.37 1.83
C PRO A 56 8.99 -22.53 3.31
N ALA A 57 9.28 -23.70 3.88
CA ALA A 57 8.95 -24.02 5.27
C ALA A 57 9.79 -23.23 6.28
N THR A 58 11.02 -22.86 5.88
CA THR A 58 11.97 -22.09 6.68
C THR A 58 12.74 -21.11 5.78
N THR A 59 13.16 -19.99 6.34
CA THR A 59 14.01 -18.98 5.67
C THR A 59 15.49 -19.34 5.68
N GLY A 60 15.92 -20.35 6.46
CA GLY A 60 17.33 -20.72 6.60
C GLY A 60 18.16 -19.79 7.50
N LEU A 61 17.58 -18.71 8.00
CA LEU A 61 18.21 -17.76 8.92
C LEU A 61 17.62 -17.93 10.34
N VAL A 62 18.49 -17.90 11.35
CA VAL A 62 18.07 -18.03 12.76
C VAL A 62 17.43 -16.71 13.21
N GLY A 63 16.28 -16.79 13.89
CA GLY A 63 15.58 -15.62 14.44
C GLY A 63 14.69 -14.87 13.45
N LEU A 64 14.59 -15.31 12.19
CA LEU A 64 13.72 -14.71 11.18
C LEU A 64 12.55 -15.65 10.83
N ALA A 65 11.36 -15.33 11.35
CA ALA A 65 10.15 -16.10 11.06
C ALA A 65 9.61 -15.81 9.65
N VAL A 66 9.09 -16.85 8.99
CA VAL A 66 8.46 -16.73 7.66
C VAL A 66 7.16 -15.92 7.79
N ALA A 67 7.03 -14.87 6.98
CA ALA A 67 5.82 -14.04 6.97
C ALA A 67 4.72 -14.67 6.10
N GLU A 68 3.49 -14.74 6.62
CA GLU A 68 2.37 -15.34 5.88
C GLU A 68 1.93 -14.52 4.65
N ASN A 69 1.91 -13.19 4.77
CA ASN A 69 1.46 -12.27 3.71
C ASN A 69 2.43 -11.08 3.56
N PRO A 70 3.59 -11.26 2.91
CA PRO A 70 4.64 -10.22 2.84
C PRO A 70 4.20 -8.97 2.07
N HIS A 71 3.41 -9.11 1.00
CA HIS A 71 2.96 -7.97 0.18
C HIS A 71 2.08 -6.98 0.96
N GLU A 72 1.12 -7.48 1.74
CA GLU A 72 0.26 -6.63 2.56
C GLU A 72 1.06 -5.93 3.65
N ARG A 73 1.96 -6.67 4.32
CA ARG A 73 2.83 -6.10 5.35
C ARG A 73 3.69 -4.97 4.80
N LEU A 74 4.35 -5.19 3.66
CA LEU A 74 5.19 -4.17 3.01
C LEU A 74 4.38 -2.95 2.58
N ARG A 75 3.17 -3.13 2.02
CA ARG A 75 2.28 -2.01 1.66
C ARG A 75 1.94 -1.14 2.87
N ILE A 76 1.63 -1.76 4.00
CA ILE A 76 1.31 -1.04 5.24
C ILE A 76 2.55 -0.30 5.77
N LEU A 77 3.73 -0.90 5.70
CA LEU A 77 4.96 -0.27 6.19
C LEU A 77 5.36 0.92 5.32
N TYR A 78 5.38 0.78 3.99
CA TYR A 78 5.76 1.88 3.10
C TYR A 78 4.78 3.06 3.15
N THR A 79 3.47 2.80 3.24
CA THR A 79 2.47 3.88 3.42
C THR A 79 2.66 4.63 4.73
N LYS A 80 2.99 3.92 5.82
CA LYS A 80 3.33 4.56 7.10
C LYS A 80 4.61 5.38 7.03
N ILE A 81 5.66 4.89 6.37
CA ILE A 81 6.91 5.63 6.19
C ILE A 81 6.65 6.94 5.44
N LEU A 82 5.94 6.88 4.30
CA LEU A 82 5.58 8.08 3.53
C LEU A 82 4.76 9.08 4.38
N GLY A 83 3.87 8.59 5.24
CA GLY A 83 3.13 9.44 6.19
C GLY A 83 4.04 10.14 7.22
N VAL A 84 5.05 9.45 7.75
CA VAL A 84 6.02 10.03 8.70
C VAL A 84 6.91 11.07 8.01
N LEU A 85 7.36 10.79 6.78
CA LEU A 85 8.22 11.68 6.00
C LEU A 85 7.55 13.03 5.66
N GLN A 86 6.22 13.10 5.65
CA GLN A 86 5.51 14.37 5.45
C GLN A 86 5.81 15.42 6.52
N ASN A 87 6.18 14.99 7.74
CA ASN A 87 6.52 15.88 8.85
C ASN A 87 7.93 16.49 8.75
N ILE A 88 8.79 15.93 7.89
CA ILE A 88 10.17 16.39 7.67
C ILE A 88 10.16 17.42 6.53
N PRO A 89 10.96 18.49 6.54
CA PRO A 89 10.91 19.48 5.46
C PRO A 89 11.53 18.94 4.14
N LYS A 90 11.09 19.47 2.99
CA LYS A 90 11.42 18.94 1.63
C LYS A 90 12.85 19.21 1.18
N ASP A 91 13.49 20.20 1.77
CA ASP A 91 14.87 20.60 1.55
C ASP A 91 15.85 19.56 2.11
N ALA A 92 15.51 18.92 3.22
CA ALA A 92 16.31 17.89 3.87
C ALA A 92 16.71 16.76 2.90
N ALA A 93 18.02 16.50 2.80
CA ALA A 93 18.58 15.47 1.94
C ALA A 93 17.99 14.08 2.25
N TYR A 94 17.84 13.75 3.53
CA TYR A 94 17.27 12.49 3.99
C TYR A 94 15.88 12.23 3.39
N ARG A 95 14.99 13.24 3.38
CA ARG A 95 13.64 13.10 2.83
C ARG A 95 13.66 12.81 1.34
N LYS A 96 14.49 13.50 0.56
CA LYS A 96 14.59 13.32 -0.90
C LYS A 96 14.99 11.89 -1.26
N TYR A 97 16.04 11.36 -0.64
CA TYR A 97 16.55 10.03 -0.96
C TYR A 97 15.64 8.92 -0.45
N THR A 98 15.08 9.06 0.75
CA THR A 98 14.16 8.05 1.30
C THR A 98 12.87 7.97 0.52
N GLU A 99 12.27 9.09 0.12
CA GLU A 99 11.09 9.10 -0.75
C GLU A 99 11.37 8.41 -2.08
N GLN A 100 12.53 8.66 -2.70
CA GLN A 100 12.92 7.98 -3.94
C GLN A 100 13.01 6.46 -3.76
N ILE A 101 13.74 5.99 -2.74
CA ILE A 101 13.94 4.56 -2.47
C ILE A 101 12.60 3.88 -2.14
N VAL A 102 11.80 4.49 -1.28
CA VAL A 102 10.50 3.95 -0.85
C VAL A 102 9.54 3.88 -2.04
N ASN A 103 9.47 4.91 -2.89
CA ASN A 103 8.61 4.90 -4.07
C ASN A 103 9.06 3.84 -5.08
N GLN A 104 10.36 3.70 -5.34
CA GLN A 104 10.89 2.65 -6.21
C GLN A 104 10.49 1.26 -5.71
N ARG A 105 10.74 0.97 -4.42
CA ARG A 105 10.41 -0.32 -3.80
C ARG A 105 8.89 -0.56 -3.75
N PHE A 106 8.11 0.47 -3.44
CA PHE A 106 6.66 0.39 -3.39
C PHE A 106 6.07 0.07 -4.76
N ASN A 107 6.59 0.67 -5.83
CA ASN A 107 6.19 0.36 -7.20
C ASN A 107 6.47 -1.11 -7.55
N LEU A 108 7.65 -1.63 -7.20
CA LEU A 108 7.99 -3.05 -7.43
C LEU A 108 7.03 -4.01 -6.69
N VAL A 109 6.67 -3.68 -5.45
CA VAL A 109 5.69 -4.45 -4.65
C VAL A 109 4.28 -4.40 -5.24
N GLN A 110 3.94 -3.34 -5.99
CA GLN A 110 2.65 -3.23 -6.67
C GLN A 110 2.61 -3.97 -8.01
N THR A 111 3.72 -3.95 -8.77
CA THR A 111 3.80 -4.58 -10.09
C THR A 111 3.87 -6.09 -10.00
N GLU A 112 4.63 -6.63 -9.05
CA GLU A 112 4.82 -8.07 -8.89
C GLU A 112 3.86 -8.65 -7.87
N THR A 113 3.10 -9.67 -8.28
CA THR A 113 2.25 -10.46 -7.38
C THR A 113 2.97 -11.70 -6.83
N ASP A 114 4.03 -12.15 -7.50
CA ASP A 114 4.78 -13.36 -7.14
C ASP A 114 5.97 -13.01 -6.23
N VAL A 115 6.05 -13.66 -5.07
CA VAL A 115 7.10 -13.40 -4.07
C VAL A 115 8.51 -13.69 -4.61
N GLN A 116 8.68 -14.77 -5.38
CA GLN A 116 9.99 -15.16 -5.93
C GLN A 116 10.53 -14.13 -6.92
N LYS A 117 9.70 -13.69 -7.87
CA LYS A 117 10.07 -12.65 -8.83
C LYS A 117 10.37 -11.32 -8.14
N LEU A 118 9.64 -11.02 -7.07
CA LEU A 118 9.89 -9.82 -6.28
C LEU A 118 11.27 -9.87 -5.61
N GLN A 119 11.70 -11.03 -5.11
CA GLN A 119 13.03 -11.23 -4.53
C GLN A 119 14.14 -10.97 -5.57
N ASP A 120 14.00 -11.56 -6.76
CA ASP A 120 14.96 -11.39 -7.86
C ASP A 120 15.06 -9.93 -8.33
N LYS A 121 13.96 -9.16 -8.26
CA LYS A 121 13.97 -7.75 -8.64
C LYS A 121 14.56 -6.84 -7.56
N LEU A 122 14.38 -7.20 -6.29
CA LEU A 122 14.88 -6.40 -5.18
C LEU A 122 16.37 -6.62 -4.90
N ASN A 123 16.95 -7.74 -5.32
CA ASN A 123 18.36 -8.10 -5.10
C ASN A 123 18.81 -7.90 -3.64
N SER A 124 17.90 -8.09 -2.67
CA SER A 124 18.07 -7.74 -1.25
C SER A 124 17.91 -8.95 -0.33
N GLY A 125 18.25 -10.15 -0.81
CA GLY A 125 18.13 -11.38 0.00
C GLY A 125 16.68 -11.88 0.12
N HIS A 126 16.28 -12.27 1.34
CA HIS A 126 14.94 -12.80 1.61
C HIS A 126 13.90 -11.69 1.82
N ILE A 127 12.61 -11.99 1.57
CA ILE A 127 11.56 -10.94 1.63
C ILE A 127 11.30 -10.51 3.07
N GLU A 128 11.52 -11.41 4.02
CA GLU A 128 11.41 -11.20 5.44
C GLU A 128 12.45 -10.19 5.95
N GLU A 129 13.67 -10.20 5.42
CA GLU A 129 14.71 -9.22 5.76
C GLU A 129 14.29 -7.82 5.31
N VAL A 130 13.68 -7.71 4.13
CA VAL A 130 13.16 -6.44 3.61
C VAL A 130 12.03 -5.90 4.50
N ILE A 131 11.20 -6.77 5.08
CA ILE A 131 10.16 -6.35 6.04
C ILE A 131 10.82 -5.76 7.29
N VAL A 132 11.82 -6.44 7.86
CA VAL A 132 12.56 -5.95 9.04
C VAL A 132 13.27 -4.63 8.72
N GLN A 133 13.87 -4.51 7.54
CA GLN A 133 14.49 -3.27 7.08
C GLN A 133 13.48 -2.13 7.01
N ALA A 134 12.27 -2.37 6.50
CA ALA A 134 11.22 -1.37 6.46
C ALA A 134 10.72 -0.97 7.87
N GLU A 135 10.69 -1.90 8.82
CA GLU A 135 10.35 -1.60 10.23
C GLU A 135 11.43 -0.76 10.92
N ASN A 136 12.70 -1.06 10.64
CA ASN A 136 13.83 -0.29 11.11
C ASN A 136 13.83 1.11 10.52
N GLU A 137 13.53 1.25 9.22
CA GLU A 137 13.43 2.55 8.55
C GLU A 137 12.29 3.40 9.13
N LEU A 138 11.13 2.78 9.39
CA LEU A 138 10.02 3.47 10.04
C LEU A 138 10.41 3.97 11.44
N SER A 139 11.13 3.15 12.20
CA SER A 139 11.63 3.51 13.53
C SER A 139 12.68 4.61 13.47
N LEU A 140 13.56 4.56 12.46
CA LEU A 140 14.57 5.59 12.19
C LEU A 140 13.90 6.91 11.80
N ALA A 141 12.95 6.91 10.87
CA ALA A 141 12.23 8.11 10.45
C ALA A 141 11.54 8.82 11.63
N ARG A 142 11.00 8.07 12.59
CA ARG A 142 10.44 8.65 13.83
C ARG A 142 11.50 9.33 14.71
N LYS A 143 12.69 8.73 14.81
CA LYS A 143 13.82 9.32 15.56
C LYS A 143 14.40 10.54 14.84
N MET A 144 14.45 10.52 13.51
CA MET A 144 14.94 11.64 12.70
C MET A 144 14.13 12.92 12.91
N ILE A 145 12.83 12.81 13.20
CA ILE A 145 11.99 13.97 13.57
C ILE A 145 12.48 14.60 14.88
N GLN A 146 12.96 13.79 15.83
CA GLN A 146 13.49 14.28 17.11
C GLN A 146 14.90 14.85 16.95
N TRP A 147 15.76 14.20 16.14
CA TRP A 147 17.17 14.57 15.99
C TRP A 147 17.44 15.73 15.04
N LYS A 148 16.54 15.99 14.07
CA LYS A 148 16.65 17.09 13.09
C LYS A 148 18.04 17.28 12.46
N PRO A 149 18.64 16.23 11.86
CA PRO A 149 20.03 16.28 11.37
C PRO A 149 20.24 17.13 10.10
N TRP A 150 19.19 17.76 9.57
CA TRP A 150 19.29 18.72 8.46
C TRP A 150 19.67 20.12 8.91
N GLU A 151 19.75 20.35 10.23
CA GLU A 151 20.32 21.58 10.79
C GLU A 151 21.84 21.61 10.55
N PRO A 152 22.45 22.80 10.42
CA PRO A 152 23.89 22.93 10.25
C PRO A 152 24.66 22.35 11.45
N LEU A 153 25.95 22.08 11.25
CA LEU A 153 26.81 21.54 12.29
C LEU A 153 26.77 22.45 13.53
N VAL A 154 26.63 21.82 14.71
CA VAL A 154 26.60 22.55 15.99
C VAL A 154 27.96 23.18 16.30
N GLU A 155 29.04 22.45 16.03
CA GLU A 155 30.42 22.89 16.25
C GLU A 155 31.30 22.48 15.07
N GLU A 156 32.14 23.40 14.60
CA GLU A 156 33.17 23.10 13.63
C GLU A 156 34.34 22.36 14.32
N PRO A 157 34.94 21.34 13.69
CA PRO A 157 36.04 20.63 14.28
C PRO A 157 37.29 21.53 14.39
N PRO A 158 38.14 21.36 15.42
CA PRO A 158 39.48 21.95 15.46
C PRO A 158 40.30 21.53 14.24
N SER A 159 41.19 22.42 13.76
CA SER A 159 41.98 22.23 12.53
C SER A 159 42.78 20.93 12.47
N ASP A 160 43.20 20.41 13.62
CA ASP A 160 44.09 19.27 13.72
C ASP A 160 43.35 17.93 13.96
N GLN A 161 42.03 17.96 14.20
CA GLN A 161 41.27 16.77 14.58
C GLN A 161 41.24 15.68 13.50
N TRP A 162 41.22 16.06 12.22
CA TRP A 162 41.07 15.16 11.09
C TRP A 162 42.29 15.12 10.16
N ARG A 163 43.46 15.60 10.63
CA ARG A 163 44.71 15.56 9.86
C ARG A 163 45.37 14.19 9.99
N TRP A 164 45.48 13.47 8.87
CA TRP A 164 46.18 12.19 8.79
C TRP A 164 47.01 12.10 7.50
N PRO A 165 48.28 11.66 7.54
CA PRO A 165 49.14 11.38 8.71
C PRO A 165 49.66 12.66 9.40
N ILE A 166 50.23 12.49 10.60
CA ILE A 166 50.82 13.58 11.41
C ILE A 166 52.09 14.12 10.76
#